data_AF-A0A291RKK6-F1
#
_entry.id   AF-A0A291RKK6-F1
#
_cell.length_a   1.000
_cell.length_b   1.000
_cell.length_c   1.000
_cell.angle_alpha   90.00
_cell.angle_beta   90.00
_cell.angle_gamma   90.00
#
_symmetry.space_group_name_H-M   'P 1'
#
loop_
_entity.id
_entity.type
_entity.pdbx_description
1 polymer ?
#
loop_
_entity_poly.entity_id
_entity_poly.type
_entity_poly.pdbx_seq_one_letter_code
_entity_poly.pdbx_strand_id
1 'polypeptide(L)'
;MSLKNGRAQRFSVRTGVVAAATIGAVIGLTGPAAAGTTDPAVQFTPTLTRLPGSNCAAIINAETTPQPRSGEFAVKVTITRTGESCGAFRIAVNWRNLDSGSTGGQSDRVDENGVLEQPGGVITGMGMGPGRGRVEAWIDPTDESYPQRQDLEHIAGTVSVTLG
;
A
#
# COMPACT_ATOMS: atom_id res chain seq x y z
N MET A 1 -33.80 78.40 3.39
CA MET A 1 -34.66 77.28 3.83
C MET A 1 -34.08 76.00 3.24
N SER A 2 -33.82 74.89 3.92
CA SER A 2 -33.90 74.46 5.32
C SER A 2 -33.01 73.21 5.41
N LEU A 3 -32.21 73.09 6.48
CA LEU A 3 -31.40 71.90 6.79
C LEU A 3 -32.28 70.66 7.04
N LYS A 4 -31.77 69.48 6.69
CA LYS A 4 -32.03 68.24 7.46
C LYS A 4 -30.76 67.41 7.60
N ASN A 5 -30.42 67.22 8.88
CA ASN A 5 -29.32 66.46 9.45
C ASN A 5 -29.49 64.94 9.28
N GLY A 6 -28.38 64.20 9.21
CA GLY A 6 -28.42 62.74 9.19
C GLY A 6 -27.11 62.06 9.58
N ARG A 7 -26.77 62.12 10.87
CA ARG A 7 -25.94 61.19 11.68
C ARG A 7 -24.62 60.63 11.10
N ALA A 8 -23.53 61.06 11.75
CA ALA A 8 -22.26 60.36 11.83
C ALA A 8 -22.42 58.90 12.34
N GLN A 9 -21.84 57.94 11.62
CA GLN A 9 -21.56 56.61 12.14
C GLN A 9 -20.05 56.44 12.34
N ARG A 10 -19.68 56.32 13.62
CA ARG A 10 -18.35 56.06 14.12
C ARG A 10 -17.96 54.62 13.75
N PHE A 11 -16.84 54.44 13.05
CA PHE A 11 -16.23 53.12 12.89
C PHE A 11 -15.49 52.76 14.18
N SER A 12 -16.06 51.83 14.95
CA SER A 12 -15.43 51.25 16.14
C SER A 12 -14.48 50.13 15.72
N VAL A 13 -13.19 50.34 15.97
CA VAL A 13 -12.13 49.32 15.90
C VAL A 13 -12.43 48.24 16.94
N ARG A 14 -12.63 47.00 16.50
CA ARG A 14 -12.72 45.84 17.40
C ARG A 14 -11.33 45.22 17.56
N THR A 15 -10.77 45.45 18.74
CA THR A 15 -9.54 44.85 19.27
C THR A 15 -9.72 43.33 19.38
N GLY A 16 -8.77 42.57 18.85
CA GLY A 16 -8.75 41.12 18.88
C GLY A 16 -8.45 40.54 20.26
N VAL A 17 -9.05 39.39 20.55
CA VAL A 17 -8.60 38.45 21.58
C VAL A 17 -8.73 37.06 20.97
N VAL A 18 -7.63 36.48 20.52
CA VAL A 18 -7.56 35.05 20.15
C VAL A 18 -7.02 34.32 21.36
N ALA A 19 -7.85 33.48 21.97
CA ALA A 19 -7.48 32.62 23.09
C ALA A 19 -6.43 31.61 22.63
N ALA A 20 -5.22 31.69 23.19
CA ALA A 20 -4.20 30.68 23.02
C ALA A 20 -4.49 29.50 23.97
N ALA A 21 -5.13 28.45 23.45
CA ALA A 21 -5.19 27.16 24.14
C ALA A 21 -3.89 26.41 23.88
N THR A 22 -2.96 26.41 24.84
CA THR A 22 -1.77 25.56 24.78
C THR A 22 -2.15 24.12 25.13
N ILE A 23 -2.47 23.33 24.10
CA ILE A 23 -2.51 21.87 24.23
C ILE A 23 -1.05 21.41 24.29
N GLY A 24 -0.59 21.03 25.48
CA GLY A 24 0.69 20.36 25.66
C GLY A 24 0.65 19.00 24.98
N ALA A 25 1.12 18.94 23.73
CA ALA A 25 1.37 17.68 23.06
C ALA A 25 2.54 16.99 23.77
N VAL A 26 2.25 15.83 24.38
CA VAL A 26 3.28 14.89 24.83
C VAL A 26 4.02 14.44 23.58
N ILE A 27 5.18 15.04 23.31
CA ILE A 27 6.09 14.56 22.27
C ILE A 27 6.74 13.31 22.84
N GLY A 28 6.05 12.18 22.72
CA GLY A 28 6.71 10.89 22.80
C GLY A 28 7.67 10.83 21.63
N LEU A 29 8.96 11.10 21.86
CA LEU A 29 10.01 10.73 20.94
C LEU A 29 10.01 9.19 20.85
N THR A 30 9.17 8.64 19.99
CA THR A 30 9.45 7.33 19.43
C THR A 30 10.67 7.52 18.55
N GLY A 31 11.84 7.16 19.09
CA GLY A 31 13.07 7.07 18.31
C GLY A 31 12.84 6.23 17.05
N PRO A 32 13.72 6.33 16.05
CA PRO A 32 13.50 5.65 14.79
C PRO A 32 13.57 4.13 15.03
N ALA A 33 12.43 3.47 15.18
CA ALA A 33 12.34 2.06 14.83
C ALA A 33 12.63 2.05 13.33
N ALA A 34 13.79 1.51 12.93
CA ALA A 34 14.35 1.49 11.58
C ALA A 34 13.96 0.19 10.88
N ALA A 35 13.59 0.22 9.59
CA ALA A 35 13.52 -0.94 8.74
C ALA A 35 14.95 -1.15 8.34
N GLY A 36 15.63 -1.96 9.13
CA GLY A 36 17.04 -2.21 8.91
C GLY A 36 17.21 -3.17 7.74
N THR A 37 18.44 -3.26 7.25
CA THR A 37 18.90 -4.45 6.50
C THR A 37 18.74 -5.76 7.31
N THR A 38 18.38 -5.64 8.59
CA THR A 38 18.05 -6.71 9.54
C THR A 38 16.55 -7.00 9.65
N ASP A 39 15.69 -6.28 8.93
CA ASP A 39 14.26 -6.57 8.96
C ASP A 39 14.00 -7.99 8.45
N PRO A 40 13.27 -8.82 9.21
CA PRO A 40 13.05 -10.19 8.83
C PRO A 40 12.23 -10.26 7.55
N ALA A 41 12.60 -11.18 6.66
CA ALA A 41 11.69 -11.63 5.61
C ALA A 41 10.46 -12.25 6.28
N VAL A 42 9.30 -11.61 6.12
CA VAL A 42 8.04 -12.07 6.69
C VAL A 42 7.24 -12.72 5.59
N GLN A 43 6.85 -13.97 5.84
CA GLN A 43 6.04 -14.73 4.89
C GLN A 43 4.58 -14.28 4.96
N PHE A 44 3.98 -14.16 3.78
CA PHE A 44 2.54 -14.01 3.63
C PHE A 44 1.88 -15.37 3.89
N THR A 45 0.63 -15.34 4.31
CA THR A 45 -0.22 -16.53 4.13
C THR A 45 -0.28 -16.87 2.63
N PRO A 46 -0.27 -18.15 2.24
CA PRO A 46 -0.33 -18.51 0.83
C PRO A 46 -1.62 -18.01 0.19
N THR A 47 -1.51 -17.43 -1.01
CA THR A 47 -2.69 -17.11 -1.83
C THR A 47 -3.04 -18.33 -2.67
N LEU A 48 -4.32 -18.68 -2.69
CA LEU A 48 -4.86 -19.75 -3.53
C LEU A 48 -5.76 -19.11 -4.58
N THR A 49 -5.51 -19.35 -5.86
CA THR A 49 -6.29 -18.74 -6.94
C THR A 49 -6.64 -19.74 -8.02
N ARG A 50 -7.84 -19.60 -8.60
CA ARG A 50 -8.18 -20.21 -9.88
C ARG A 50 -7.61 -19.34 -10.99
N LEU A 51 -7.01 -19.96 -12.00
CA LEU A 51 -6.42 -19.26 -13.14
C LEU A 51 -7.25 -19.49 -14.40
N PRO A 52 -7.15 -18.59 -15.41
CA PRO A 52 -7.72 -18.84 -16.73
C PRO A 52 -7.16 -20.15 -17.33
N GLY A 53 -8.04 -20.99 -17.86
CA GLY A 53 -7.68 -22.28 -18.46
C GLY A 53 -8.48 -23.47 -17.91
N SER A 54 -8.22 -24.66 -18.45
CA SER A 54 -8.94 -25.89 -18.06
C SER A 54 -8.38 -26.45 -16.75
N ASN A 55 -9.16 -26.32 -15.67
CA ASN A 55 -8.78 -26.79 -14.33
C ASN A 55 -7.46 -26.21 -13.81
N CYS A 56 -7.17 -24.95 -14.15
CA CYS A 56 -5.94 -24.30 -13.73
C CYS A 56 -6.06 -23.61 -12.37
N ALA A 57 -5.09 -23.85 -11.50
CA ALA A 57 -4.99 -23.21 -10.19
C ALA A 57 -3.53 -22.93 -9.84
N ALA A 58 -3.32 -21.95 -8.96
CA ALA A 58 -2.01 -21.64 -8.43
C ALA A 58 -2.02 -21.41 -6.93
N ILE A 59 -0.89 -21.80 -6.32
CA ILE A 59 -0.49 -21.41 -4.98
C ILE A 59 0.59 -20.35 -5.16
N ILE A 60 0.33 -19.15 -4.66
CA ILE A 60 1.27 -18.03 -4.69
C ILE A 60 1.79 -17.84 -3.26
N ASN A 61 3.05 -18.19 -3.05
CA ASN A 61 3.76 -17.89 -1.82
C ASN A 61 4.50 -16.57 -1.99
N ALA A 62 4.47 -15.74 -0.96
CA ALA A 62 5.13 -14.46 -0.96
C ALA A 62 5.87 -14.21 0.34
N GLU A 63 6.97 -13.47 0.28
CA GLU A 63 7.70 -13.01 1.44
C GLU A 63 8.21 -11.58 1.21
N THR A 64 8.22 -10.77 2.25
CA THR A 64 8.91 -9.46 2.19
C THR A 64 10.40 -9.70 2.03
N THR A 65 11.08 -8.88 1.22
CA THR A 65 12.55 -8.98 1.09
C THR A 65 13.22 -8.01 2.07
N PRO A 66 14.41 -8.34 2.60
CA PRO A 66 15.23 -7.37 3.31
C PRO A 66 15.54 -6.17 2.39
N GLN A 67 15.37 -4.97 2.91
CA GLN A 67 15.49 -3.75 2.11
C GLN A 67 16.85 -3.07 2.32
N PRO A 68 17.45 -2.50 1.26
CA PRO A 68 18.71 -1.77 1.38
C PRO A 68 18.54 -0.41 2.08
N ARG A 69 17.32 0.15 2.13
CA ARG A 69 16.99 1.43 2.76
C ARG A 69 15.69 1.35 3.55
N SER A 70 15.62 2.14 4.63
CA SER A 70 14.44 2.26 5.48
C SER A 70 13.23 2.78 4.71
N GLY A 71 12.05 2.22 5.01
CA GLY A 71 10.78 2.54 4.35
C GLY A 71 10.58 1.96 2.95
N GLU A 72 11.58 1.30 2.35
CA GLU A 72 11.38 0.56 1.10
C GLU A 72 10.53 -0.69 1.31
N PHE A 73 9.89 -1.18 0.24
CA PHE A 73 9.07 -2.38 0.27
C PHE A 73 9.18 -3.12 -1.06
N ALA A 74 9.52 -4.40 -0.98
CA ALA A 74 9.54 -5.34 -2.09
C ALA A 74 9.16 -6.74 -1.61
N VAL A 75 8.54 -7.49 -2.50
CA VAL A 75 7.94 -8.79 -2.18
C VAL A 75 8.45 -9.81 -3.19
N LYS A 76 9.07 -10.87 -2.69
CA LYS A 76 9.46 -12.01 -3.50
C LYS A 76 8.30 -12.99 -3.56
N VAL A 77 7.98 -13.42 -4.77
CA VAL A 77 6.84 -14.28 -5.09
C VAL A 77 7.36 -15.58 -5.70
N THR A 78 6.81 -16.70 -5.23
CA THR A 78 7.04 -18.03 -5.80
C THR A 78 5.69 -18.65 -6.14
N ILE A 79 5.55 -19.10 -7.38
CA ILE A 79 4.28 -19.56 -7.94
C ILE A 79 4.38 -21.05 -8.22
N THR A 80 3.47 -21.83 -7.66
CA THR A 80 3.29 -23.24 -7.99
C THR A 80 1.96 -23.41 -8.69
N ARG A 81 1.97 -23.96 -9.91
CA ARG A 81 0.77 -24.11 -10.75
C ARG A 81 0.39 -25.57 -10.91
N THR A 82 -0.90 -25.78 -11.17
CA THR A 82 -1.48 -27.08 -11.52
C THR A 82 -2.49 -26.88 -12.65
N GLY A 83 -2.69 -27.91 -13.47
CA GLY A 83 -3.55 -27.86 -14.66
C GLY A 83 -2.76 -27.87 -15.97
N GLU A 84 -3.48 -27.89 -17.09
CA GLU A 84 -2.92 -27.87 -18.44
C GLU A 84 -3.34 -26.59 -19.18
N SER A 85 -2.44 -26.05 -20.00
CA SER A 85 -2.70 -24.85 -20.83
C SER A 85 -3.19 -23.64 -20.01
N CYS A 86 -2.55 -23.38 -18.87
CA CYS A 86 -2.95 -22.29 -18.01
C CYS A 86 -2.54 -20.94 -18.60
N GLY A 87 -3.48 -20.00 -18.67
CA GLY A 87 -3.26 -18.68 -19.21
C GLY A 87 -2.33 -17.83 -18.34
N ALA A 88 -1.72 -16.82 -18.94
CA ALA A 88 -1.04 -15.77 -18.18
C ALA A 88 -2.05 -15.00 -17.29
N PHE A 89 -1.52 -14.35 -16.26
CA PHE A 89 -2.29 -13.56 -15.30
C PHE A 89 -1.39 -12.48 -14.70
N ARG A 90 -1.91 -11.62 -13.82
CA ARG A 90 -1.10 -10.65 -13.09
C ARG A 90 -1.23 -10.86 -11.60
N ILE A 91 -0.18 -10.53 -10.88
CA ILE A 91 -0.15 -10.52 -9.41
C ILE A 91 0.01 -9.06 -8.99
N ALA A 92 -0.93 -8.55 -8.21
CA ALA A 92 -0.79 -7.28 -7.53
C ALA A 92 -0.36 -7.51 -6.08
N VAL A 93 0.67 -6.79 -5.64
CA VAL A 93 0.99 -6.60 -4.22
C VAL A 93 0.39 -5.27 -3.83
N ASN A 94 -0.63 -5.32 -3.00
CA ASN A 94 -1.28 -4.14 -2.44
C ASN A 94 -0.82 -3.94 -1.01
N TRP A 95 -0.83 -2.69 -0.55
CA TRP A 95 -0.41 -2.35 0.80
C TRP A 95 -1.21 -1.19 1.37
N ARG A 96 -1.27 -1.16 2.69
CA ARG A 96 -1.81 -0.08 3.50
C ARG A 96 -0.90 0.17 4.69
N ASN A 97 -0.44 1.40 4.84
CA ASN A 97 0.19 1.85 6.08
C ASN A 97 -0.92 2.15 7.09
N LEU A 98 -0.94 1.40 8.20
CA LEU A 98 -1.95 1.49 9.25
C LEU A 98 -1.76 2.71 10.15
N ASP A 99 -0.57 3.31 10.15
CA ASP A 99 -0.25 4.49 10.95
C ASP A 99 -0.60 5.79 10.22
N SER A 100 -0.32 5.86 8.92
CA SER A 100 -0.61 7.05 8.09
C SER A 100 -1.92 6.95 7.29
N GLY A 101 -2.43 5.75 7.08
CA GLY A 101 -3.60 5.50 6.22
C GLY A 101 -3.29 5.45 4.73
N SER A 102 -2.04 5.71 4.30
CA SER A 102 -1.62 5.64 2.91
C SER A 102 -1.80 4.24 2.33
N THR A 103 -2.17 4.15 1.06
CA THR A 103 -2.34 2.89 0.33
C THR A 103 -1.66 2.97 -1.03
N GLY A 104 -1.31 1.81 -1.57
CA GLY A 104 -0.82 1.69 -2.93
C GLY A 104 -0.64 0.23 -3.31
N GLY A 105 -0.05 0.01 -4.47
CA GLY A 105 0.28 -1.33 -4.92
C GLY A 105 1.09 -1.32 -6.19
N GLN A 106 1.60 -2.49 -6.53
CA GLN A 106 2.30 -2.75 -7.78
C GLN A 106 1.83 -4.07 -8.36
N SER A 107 1.69 -4.13 -9.68
CA SER A 107 1.24 -5.35 -10.35
C SER A 107 2.13 -5.72 -11.52
N ASP A 108 2.54 -6.99 -11.52
CA ASP A 108 3.40 -7.59 -12.54
C ASP A 108 2.74 -8.79 -13.19
N ARG A 109 3.11 -9.05 -14.45
CA ARG A 109 2.59 -10.16 -15.24
C ARG A 109 3.33 -11.45 -14.89
N VAL A 110 2.57 -12.53 -14.88
CA VAL A 110 3.03 -13.90 -14.82
C VAL A 110 2.70 -14.55 -16.15
N ASP A 111 3.71 -15.08 -16.82
CA ASP A 111 3.54 -15.71 -18.13
C ASP A 111 2.77 -17.04 -18.05
N GLU A 112 2.55 -17.65 -19.21
CA GLU A 112 1.86 -18.93 -19.35
C GLU A 112 2.62 -20.09 -18.66
N ASN A 113 3.92 -19.94 -18.40
CA ASN A 113 4.76 -20.91 -17.69
C ASN A 113 4.75 -20.72 -16.16
N GLY A 114 4.11 -19.66 -15.66
CA GLY A 114 4.10 -19.36 -14.22
C GLY A 114 5.32 -18.58 -13.75
N VAL A 115 6.07 -17.98 -14.67
CA VAL A 115 7.23 -17.15 -14.37
C VAL A 115 6.78 -15.69 -14.30
N LEU A 116 7.11 -15.04 -13.19
CA LEU A 116 6.91 -13.60 -13.04
C LEU A 116 7.90 -12.88 -13.96
N GLU A 117 7.44 -11.88 -14.72
CA GLU A 117 8.29 -11.13 -15.65
C GLU A 117 9.37 -10.29 -14.94
N GLN A 118 9.19 -10.02 -13.64
CA GLN A 118 10.20 -9.35 -12.83
C GLN A 118 11.39 -10.27 -12.52
N PRO A 119 12.62 -9.74 -12.59
CA PRO A 119 13.82 -10.50 -12.26
C PRO A 119 13.76 -11.14 -10.87
N GLY A 120 14.12 -12.43 -10.80
CA GLY A 120 14.20 -13.17 -9.53
C GLY A 120 12.87 -13.41 -8.83
N GLY A 121 11.74 -13.18 -9.51
CA GLY A 121 10.41 -13.34 -8.90
C GLY A 121 10.08 -12.24 -7.90
N VAL A 122 10.77 -11.10 -7.93
CA VAL A 122 10.57 -10.01 -6.95
C VAL A 122 9.74 -8.90 -7.56
N ILE A 123 8.55 -8.69 -7.01
CA ILE A 123 7.73 -7.51 -7.31
C ILE A 123 8.38 -6.31 -6.62
N THR A 124 8.86 -5.39 -7.44
CA THR A 124 9.55 -4.16 -7.05
C THR A 124 8.86 -2.94 -7.67
N GLY A 125 9.28 -1.73 -7.30
CA GLY A 125 8.66 -0.50 -7.81
C GLY A 125 7.61 0.11 -6.88
N MET A 126 7.32 -0.53 -5.75
CA MET A 126 6.61 0.11 -4.64
C MET A 126 7.48 1.19 -3.97
N GLY A 127 8.81 1.05 -4.07
CA GLY A 127 9.79 2.02 -3.56
C GLY A 127 9.59 2.28 -2.07
N MET A 128 9.69 3.54 -1.66
CA MET A 128 9.37 3.99 -0.29
C MET A 128 7.87 4.23 -0.06
N GLY A 129 7.00 3.70 -0.94
CA GLY A 129 5.57 3.97 -0.95
C GLY A 129 4.88 3.72 0.39
N PRO A 130 5.01 2.52 0.98
CA PRO A 130 4.43 2.24 2.30
C PRO A 130 4.97 3.14 3.40
N GLY A 131 6.22 3.59 3.27
CA GLY A 131 6.89 4.39 4.29
C GLY A 131 7.09 3.63 5.59
N ARG A 132 7.52 4.35 6.62
CA ARG A 132 7.74 3.80 7.96
C ARG A 132 6.40 3.59 8.67
N GLY A 133 6.35 2.58 9.53
CA GLY A 133 5.21 2.23 10.37
C GLY A 133 4.71 0.81 10.16
N ARG A 134 3.54 0.54 10.72
CA ARG A 134 2.83 -0.73 10.53
C ARG A 134 2.22 -0.77 9.13
N VAL A 135 2.54 -1.81 8.38
CA VAL A 135 2.07 -2.04 7.03
C VAL A 135 1.34 -3.38 6.98
N GLU A 136 0.11 -3.35 6.50
CA GLU A 136 -0.61 -4.52 6.03
C GLU A 136 -0.43 -4.62 4.52
N ALA A 137 -0.11 -5.81 4.03
CA ALA A 137 0.01 -6.06 2.59
C ALA A 137 -0.70 -7.35 2.22
N TRP A 138 -1.21 -7.40 1.00
CA TRP A 138 -1.95 -8.55 0.48
C TRP A 138 -1.72 -8.74 -1.02
N ILE A 139 -2.00 -9.95 -1.47
CA ILE A 139 -1.80 -10.39 -2.85
C ILE A 139 -3.16 -10.53 -3.54
N ASP A 140 -3.36 -9.78 -4.62
CA ASP A 140 -4.56 -9.86 -5.47
C ASP A 140 -4.16 -10.31 -6.89
N PRO A 141 -4.48 -11.55 -7.28
CA PRO A 141 -4.32 -12.02 -8.64
C PRO A 141 -5.46 -11.51 -9.53
N THR A 142 -5.10 -11.00 -10.71
CA THR A 142 -6.04 -10.50 -11.73
C THR A 142 -5.78 -11.18 -13.07
N ASP A 143 -6.79 -11.20 -13.93
CA ASP A 143 -6.60 -11.62 -15.31
C ASP A 143 -5.77 -10.60 -16.11
N GLU A 144 -5.50 -10.94 -17.37
CA GLU A 144 -4.77 -10.05 -18.28
C GLU A 144 -5.66 -9.13 -19.11
N SER A 145 -6.97 -9.12 -18.86
CA SER A 145 -7.88 -8.37 -19.69
C SER A 145 -7.61 -6.87 -19.56
N TYR A 146 -7.45 -6.22 -20.71
CA TYR A 146 -7.22 -4.77 -20.80
C TYR A 146 -8.42 -4.13 -21.51
N PRO A 147 -8.92 -2.96 -21.06
CA PRO A 147 -8.39 -2.10 -20.00
C PRO A 147 -8.85 -2.47 -18.58
N GLN A 148 -9.88 -3.30 -18.44
CA GLN A 148 -10.48 -3.66 -17.16
C GLN A 148 -10.04 -5.04 -16.73
N ARG A 149 -8.93 -5.10 -15.99
CA ARG A 149 -8.47 -6.35 -15.36
C ARG A 149 -9.48 -6.78 -14.31
N GLN A 150 -9.86 -8.05 -14.34
CA GLN A 150 -10.80 -8.61 -13.38
C GLN A 150 -10.06 -9.41 -12.31
N ASP A 151 -10.53 -9.31 -11.08
CA ASP A 151 -10.03 -10.15 -9.99
C ASP A 151 -10.34 -11.62 -10.30
N LEU A 152 -9.32 -12.47 -10.16
CA LEU A 152 -9.51 -13.90 -10.25
C LEU A 152 -10.20 -14.41 -8.98
N GLU A 153 -10.87 -15.56 -9.05
CA GLU A 153 -11.38 -16.21 -7.84
C GLU A 153 -10.20 -16.65 -6.97
N HIS A 154 -10.04 -16.05 -5.79
CA HIS A 154 -8.91 -16.31 -4.92
C HIS A 154 -9.22 -16.16 -3.42
N ILE A 155 -8.35 -16.76 -2.60
CA ILE A 155 -8.20 -16.49 -1.17
C ILE A 155 -6.90 -15.70 -1.04
N ALA A 156 -7.01 -14.41 -0.68
CA ALA A 156 -5.87 -13.50 -0.61
C ALA A 156 -4.89 -13.91 0.49
N GLY A 157 -3.62 -13.99 0.13
CA GLY A 157 -2.52 -14.07 1.08
C GLY A 157 -2.23 -12.69 1.66
N THR A 158 -2.01 -12.62 2.97
CA THR A 158 -1.79 -11.36 3.68
C THR A 158 -0.60 -11.45 4.62
N VAL A 159 -0.04 -10.28 4.95
CA VAL A 159 1.00 -10.13 5.96
C VAL A 159 0.83 -8.80 6.69
N SER A 160 1.25 -8.75 7.94
CA SER A 160 1.43 -7.51 8.69
C SER A 160 2.88 -7.41 9.15
N VAL A 161 3.54 -6.31 8.82
CA VAL A 161 4.94 -6.04 9.14
C VAL A 161 5.09 -4.63 9.70
N THR A 162 6.10 -4.41 10.52
CA THR A 162 6.50 -3.05 10.91
C THR A 162 7.74 -2.68 10.13
N LEU A 163 7.60 -1.72 9.21
CA LEU A 163 8.74 -1.10 8.54
C LEU A 163 9.20 0.05 9.42
N GLY A 164 10.49 0.19 9.63
CA GLY A 164 11.01 1.37 10.29
C GLY A 164 11.79 2.31 9.40
#